data_AF-A0A1I2DCX6-F1
#
_entry.id   AF-A0A1I2DCX6-F1
#
_cell.length_a   1.000
_cell.length_b   1.000
_cell.length_c   1.000
_cell.angle_alpha   90.00
_cell.angle_beta   90.00
_cell.angle_gamma   90.00
#
_symmetry.space_group_name_H-M   'P 1'
#
loop_
_entity.id
_entity.type
_entity.pdbx_description
1 polymer ?
#
loop_
_entity_poly.entity_id
_entity_poly.type
_entity_poly.pdbx_seq_one_letter_code
_entity_poly.pdbx_strand_id
1 'polypeptide(L)'
;MISWPGPVTNQLFEPCTIGPVRLRNRSIRAAAFEGMCPGHLPSPELLAYHREVAEGGVGMTTVAYAAVEQSGLSFPHQLWLRPEAVPGLRALTDVVHVYPAAYLPEYARKAGAVRVEINPEERPPRCRSRRTDRTPRSPPERRRGWAR
;
A
#
# COMPACT_ATOMS: atom_id res chain seq x y z
N MET A 1 -31.97 -21.96 17.25
CA MET A 1 -32.09 -22.09 15.78
C MET A 1 -31.47 -20.83 15.20
N ILE A 2 -30.21 -20.89 14.73
CA ILE A 2 -29.51 -19.72 14.20
C ILE A 2 -29.99 -19.53 12.77
N SER A 3 -30.83 -18.53 12.51
CA SER A 3 -31.21 -18.14 11.16
C SER A 3 -30.01 -17.47 10.49
N TRP A 4 -29.49 -18.07 9.42
CA TRP A 4 -28.50 -17.43 8.58
C TRP A 4 -29.17 -16.28 7.82
N PRO A 5 -28.55 -15.08 7.72
CA PRO A 5 -29.11 -14.01 6.91
C PRO A 5 -29.28 -14.51 5.46
N GLY A 6 -30.40 -14.12 4.84
CA GLY A 6 -30.73 -14.45 3.46
C GLY A 6 -29.65 -14.02 2.47
N PRO A 7 -29.80 -14.33 1.17
CA PRO A 7 -28.75 -14.13 0.17
C PRO A 7 -28.24 -12.69 0.21
N VAL A 8 -27.00 -12.53 0.66
CA VAL A 8 -26.32 -11.25 0.69
C VAL A 8 -26.10 -10.81 -0.75
N THR A 9 -26.78 -9.74 -1.16
CA THR A 9 -26.39 -9.00 -2.35
C THR A 9 -24.93 -8.62 -2.20
N ASN A 10 -24.11 -8.96 -3.19
CA ASN A 10 -22.66 -8.88 -3.07
C ASN A 10 -22.18 -7.43 -3.21
N GLN A 11 -22.37 -6.66 -2.12
CA GLN A 11 -22.03 -5.24 -2.03
C GLN A 11 -20.55 -4.93 -2.32
N LEU A 12 -19.68 -5.95 -2.25
CA LEU A 12 -18.25 -5.80 -2.50
C LEU A 12 -17.96 -5.29 -3.91
N PHE A 13 -18.69 -5.79 -4.91
CA PHE A 13 -18.48 -5.46 -6.31
C PHE A 13 -19.30 -4.25 -6.80
N GLU A 14 -20.11 -3.68 -5.92
CA GLU A 14 -20.88 -2.48 -6.25
C GLU A 14 -20.00 -1.23 -6.20
N PRO A 15 -20.17 -0.29 -7.15
CA PRO A 15 -19.45 0.98 -7.13
C PRO A 15 -19.72 1.78 -5.84
N CYS A 16 -18.67 2.40 -5.30
CA CYS A 16 -18.77 3.24 -4.10
C CYS A 16 -18.04 4.57 -4.30
N THR A 17 -18.37 5.57 -3.48
CA THR A 17 -17.68 6.86 -3.48
C THR A 17 -16.91 7.01 -2.18
N ILE A 18 -15.63 7.35 -2.26
CA ILE A 18 -14.79 7.70 -1.12
C ILE A 18 -14.31 9.14 -1.32
N GLY A 19 -14.90 10.08 -0.58
CA GLY A 19 -14.63 11.51 -0.76
C GLY A 19 -14.92 11.97 -2.20
N PRO A 20 -13.97 12.60 -2.91
CA PRO A 20 -14.17 13.06 -4.28
C PRO A 20 -13.97 11.96 -5.35
N VAL A 21 -13.66 10.72 -4.95
CA VAL A 21 -13.28 9.64 -5.85
C VAL A 21 -14.39 8.59 -5.92
N ARG A 22 -14.83 8.25 -7.15
CA ARG A 22 -15.74 7.13 -7.42
C ARG A 22 -14.92 5.89 -7.79
N LEU A 23 -15.14 4.79 -7.07
CA LEU A 23 -14.51 3.50 -7.33
C LEU A 23 -15.51 2.56 -8.00
N ARG A 24 -15.02 1.69 -8.88
CA ARG A 24 -15.84 0.64 -9.50
C ARG A 24 -16.33 -0.44 -8.53
N ASN A 25 -15.63 -0.64 -7.42
CA ASN A 25 -15.96 -1.60 -6.37
C ASN A 25 -15.32 -1.20 -5.04
N ARG A 26 -15.67 -1.93 -3.98
CA ARG A 26 -15.23 -1.66 -2.60
C ARG A 26 -13.95 -2.39 -2.23
N SER A 27 -13.27 -3.03 -3.19
CA SER A 27 -12.00 -3.72 -2.96
C SER A 27 -10.86 -2.71 -3.02
N ILE A 28 -10.15 -2.56 -1.92
CA ILE A 28 -8.99 -1.68 -1.79
C ILE A 28 -7.79 -2.54 -1.44
N ARG A 29 -6.73 -2.41 -2.22
CA ARG A 29 -5.46 -3.03 -1.89
C ARG A 29 -4.75 -2.18 -0.84
N ALA A 30 -4.37 -2.82 0.27
CA ALA A 30 -3.57 -2.23 1.32
C ALA A 30 -2.16 -1.86 0.83
N ALA A 31 -1.55 -0.87 1.47
CA ALA A 31 -0.15 -0.52 1.24
C ALA A 31 0.75 -1.69 1.65
N ALA A 32 1.48 -2.24 0.69
CA ALA A 32 2.49 -3.26 0.94
C ALA A 32 3.77 -2.84 0.25
N PHE A 33 4.87 -2.74 1.01
CA PHE A 33 6.16 -2.27 0.51
C PHE A 33 6.59 -3.02 -0.75
N GLU A 34 6.64 -2.31 -1.87
CA GLU A 34 6.92 -2.87 -3.18
C GLU A 34 8.43 -2.98 -3.45
N GLY A 35 9.24 -2.10 -2.85
CA GLY A 35 10.69 -2.05 -3.07
C GLY A 35 11.10 -1.65 -4.49
N MET A 36 10.18 -1.08 -5.28
CA MET A 36 10.37 -0.72 -6.69
C MET A 36 10.63 0.78 -6.89
N CYS A 37 11.31 1.44 -5.94
CA CYS A 37 11.69 2.86 -6.05
C CYS A 37 13.22 3.05 -5.98
N PRO A 38 13.98 2.67 -7.03
CA PRO A 38 15.41 2.94 -7.09
C PRO A 38 15.67 4.46 -7.10
N GLY A 39 16.65 4.92 -6.33
CA GLY A 39 16.93 6.37 -6.19
C GLY A 39 15.78 7.16 -5.55
N HIS A 40 14.85 6.47 -4.88
CA HIS A 40 13.65 7.02 -4.26
C HIS A 40 12.62 7.61 -5.23
N LEU A 41 12.66 7.18 -6.50
CA LEU A 41 11.73 7.62 -7.55
C LEU A 41 10.87 6.44 -8.03
N PRO A 42 9.62 6.69 -8.45
CA PRO A 42 8.80 5.67 -9.11
C PRO A 42 9.50 5.09 -10.33
N SER A 43 9.60 3.76 -10.40
CA SER A 43 10.20 3.06 -11.54
C SER A 43 9.16 2.54 -12.53
N PRO A 44 9.56 2.19 -13.76
CA PRO A 44 8.69 1.51 -14.72
C PRO A 44 8.09 0.21 -14.17
N GLU A 45 8.83 -0.53 -13.35
CA GLU A 45 8.36 -1.76 -12.71
C GLU A 45 7.22 -1.47 -11.72
N LEU A 46 7.33 -0.40 -10.92
CA LEU A 46 6.25 0.05 -10.04
C LEU A 46 4.98 0.37 -10.85
N LEU A 47 5.13 1.08 -11.97
CA LEU A 47 4.01 1.42 -12.85
C LEU A 47 3.35 0.16 -13.44
N ALA A 48 4.15 -0.77 -13.96
CA ALA A 48 3.66 -2.03 -14.51
C ALA A 48 2.90 -2.85 -13.45
N TYR A 49 3.44 -2.91 -12.25
CA TYR A 49 2.82 -3.63 -11.14
C TYR A 49 1.46 -3.06 -10.74
N HIS A 50 1.36 -1.75 -10.55
CA HIS A 50 0.08 -1.12 -10.22
C HIS A 50 -0.91 -1.17 -11.38
N ARG A 51 -0.43 -1.20 -12.63
CA ARG A 51 -1.26 -1.45 -13.81
C ARG A 51 -1.85 -2.87 -13.78
N GLU A 52 -1.05 -3.91 -13.57
CA GLU A 52 -1.54 -5.29 -13.46
C GLU A 52 -2.58 -5.43 -12.33
N VAL A 53 -2.34 -4.78 -11.20
CA VAL A 53 -3.26 -4.75 -10.06
C VAL A 53 -4.58 -4.06 -10.41
N ALA A 54 -4.51 -2.96 -11.17
CA ALA A 54 -5.68 -2.26 -11.68
C ALA A 54 -6.40 -3.08 -12.77
N GLU A 55 -5.70 -3.80 -13.63
CA GLU A 55 -6.31 -4.70 -14.62
C GLU A 55 -6.99 -5.89 -13.92
N GLY A 56 -6.43 -6.36 -12.81
CA GLY A 56 -6.96 -7.45 -11.97
C GLY A 56 -8.27 -7.15 -11.23
N GLY A 57 -8.85 -5.96 -11.38
CA GLY A 57 -10.20 -5.70 -10.87
C GLY A 57 -10.27 -4.93 -9.54
N VAL A 58 -9.17 -4.44 -8.95
CA VAL A 58 -9.24 -3.67 -7.69
C VAL A 58 -9.86 -2.28 -7.89
N GLY A 59 -10.66 -1.78 -6.95
CA GLY A 59 -11.21 -0.42 -7.00
C GLY A 59 -10.14 0.65 -6.76
N MET A 60 -9.22 0.39 -5.82
CA MET A 60 -8.15 1.31 -5.45
C MET A 60 -6.87 0.56 -5.13
N THR A 61 -5.73 1.08 -5.58
CA THR A 61 -4.39 0.60 -5.25
C THR A 61 -3.67 1.60 -4.35
N THR A 62 -2.84 1.12 -3.44
CA THR A 62 -2.12 1.97 -2.48
C THR A 62 -0.63 1.73 -2.60
N VAL A 63 0.14 2.79 -2.83
CA VAL A 63 1.61 2.79 -2.81
C VAL A 63 2.06 2.94 -1.36
N ALA A 64 2.98 2.10 -0.93
CA ALA A 64 3.44 2.08 0.45
C ALA A 64 4.69 2.94 0.69
N TYR A 65 4.89 3.29 1.97
CA TYR A 65 6.14 3.87 2.48
C TYR A 65 6.62 5.11 1.72
N ALA A 66 5.81 6.15 1.60
CA ALA A 66 6.28 7.43 1.08
C ALA A 66 6.87 8.29 2.21
N ALA A 67 8.17 8.58 2.17
CA ALA A 67 8.80 9.54 3.09
C ALA A 67 8.61 10.97 2.58
N VAL A 68 8.31 11.93 3.46
CA VAL A 68 8.24 13.37 3.10
C VAL A 68 9.60 14.06 3.19
N GLU A 69 10.50 13.53 4.01
CA GLU A 69 11.85 14.05 4.22
C GLU A 69 12.88 12.91 4.11
N GLN A 70 14.09 13.23 3.67
CA GLN A 70 15.21 12.28 3.57
C GLN A 70 15.53 11.59 4.91
N SER A 71 15.31 12.29 6.03
CA SER A 71 15.53 11.78 7.39
C SER A 71 14.61 10.62 7.78
N GLY A 72 13.41 10.55 7.15
CA GLY A 72 12.36 9.55 7.37
C GLY A 72 12.43 8.35 6.44
N LEU A 73 13.54 8.18 5.71
CA LEU A 73 13.80 7.00 4.89
C LEU A 73 14.22 5.82 5.78
N SER A 74 13.39 4.77 5.78
CA SER A 74 13.67 3.52 6.48
C SER A 74 14.35 2.51 5.55
N PHE A 75 14.10 2.58 4.23
CA PHE A 75 14.64 1.64 3.24
C PHE A 75 15.32 2.33 2.04
N PRO A 76 16.34 1.71 1.43
CA PRO A 76 17.04 2.26 0.26
C PRO A 76 16.16 2.33 -1.01
N HIS A 77 15.13 1.50 -1.12
CA HIS A 77 14.21 1.45 -2.27
C HIS A 77 12.82 2.00 -1.94
N GLN A 78 12.77 2.93 -0.98
CA GLN A 78 11.55 3.60 -0.52
C GLN A 78 11.24 4.84 -1.35
N LEU A 79 9.97 5.17 -1.57
CA LEU A 79 9.56 6.41 -2.23
C LEU A 79 9.88 7.63 -1.35
N TRP A 80 10.49 8.67 -1.92
CA TRP A 80 10.66 9.98 -1.28
C TRP A 80 9.89 11.04 -2.04
N LEU A 81 8.96 11.69 -1.37
CA LEU A 81 8.12 12.76 -1.91
C LEU A 81 8.92 14.05 -2.04
N ARG A 82 9.44 14.26 -3.24
CA ARG A 82 10.12 15.50 -3.67
C ARG A 82 9.60 15.91 -5.06
N PRO A 83 9.81 17.16 -5.51
CA PRO A 83 9.30 17.63 -6.81
C PRO A 83 9.68 16.71 -7.99
N GLU A 84 10.84 16.06 -7.93
CA GLU A 84 11.34 15.12 -8.93
C GLU A 84 10.53 13.81 -9.00
N ALA A 85 9.83 13.43 -7.93
CA ALA A 85 8.96 12.25 -7.91
C ALA A 85 7.59 12.51 -8.56
N VAL A 86 7.19 13.78 -8.71
CA VAL A 86 5.86 14.17 -9.23
C VAL A 86 5.59 13.63 -10.63
N PRO A 87 6.52 13.69 -11.62
CA PRO A 87 6.28 13.12 -12.95
C PRO A 87 6.02 11.61 -12.90
N GLY A 88 6.78 10.86 -12.10
CA GLY A 88 6.59 9.42 -11.93
C GLY A 88 5.27 9.07 -11.26
N LEU A 89 4.88 9.83 -10.23
CA LEU A 89 3.59 9.68 -9.54
C LEU A 89 2.40 10.01 -10.45
N ARG A 90 2.54 11.00 -11.34
CA ARG A 90 1.54 11.30 -12.37
C ARG A 90 1.41 10.15 -13.36
N ALA A 91 2.51 9.63 -13.87
CA ALA A 91 2.50 8.48 -14.77
C ALA A 91 1.86 7.24 -14.12
N LEU A 92 2.16 6.98 -12.84
CA LEU A 92 1.51 5.94 -12.05
C LEU A 92 -0.01 6.14 -11.95
N THR A 93 -0.40 7.39 -11.69
CA THR A 93 -1.81 7.77 -11.62
C THR A 93 -2.50 7.60 -12.97
N ASP A 94 -1.83 7.92 -14.07
CA ASP A 94 -2.37 7.78 -15.42
C ASP A 94 -2.59 6.29 -15.79
N VAL A 95 -1.63 5.41 -15.50
CA VAL A 95 -1.78 3.97 -15.82
C VAL A 95 -2.90 3.30 -15.02
N VAL A 96 -3.18 3.74 -13.80
CA VAL A 96 -4.26 3.20 -12.95
C VAL A 96 -5.62 3.81 -13.30
N HIS A 97 -5.65 5.05 -13.81
CA HIS A 97 -6.87 5.74 -14.21
C HIS A 97 -7.41 5.31 -15.57
N VAL A 98 -6.61 4.68 -16.43
CA VAL A 98 -7.07 4.16 -17.72
C VAL A 98 -7.96 2.94 -17.48
N TYR A 99 -9.24 3.10 -17.79
CA TYR A 99 -10.21 2.00 -17.84
C TYR A 99 -10.53 1.68 -19.29
N PRO A 100 -10.73 0.41 -19.68
CA PRO A 100 -11.54 0.11 -20.85
C PRO A 100 -12.96 0.62 -20.56
N ALA A 101 -13.33 1.72 -21.22
CA ALA A 101 -14.58 2.47 -21.08
C ALA A 101 -15.83 1.72 -21.59
N ALA A 102 -15.85 0.40 -21.48
CA ALA A 102 -16.91 -0.43 -22.06
C ALA A 102 -18.22 -0.45 -21.25
N TYR A 103 -18.20 0.00 -19.98
CA TYR A 103 -19.37 -0.17 -19.11
C TYR A 103 -20.22 1.08 -18.89
N LEU A 104 -19.68 2.30 -18.98
CA LEU A 104 -20.45 3.54 -18.79
C LEU A 104 -19.81 4.72 -19.56
N PRO A 105 -20.33 5.11 -20.73
CA PRO A 105 -19.75 6.16 -21.58
C PRO A 105 -19.81 7.56 -20.96
N GLU A 106 -20.69 7.81 -19.98
CA GLU A 106 -20.78 9.09 -19.26
C GLU A 106 -19.75 9.25 -18.12
N TYR A 107 -19.12 8.14 -17.68
CA TYR A 107 -18.21 8.11 -16.52
C TYR A 107 -16.74 7.82 -16.87
N ALA A 108 -16.32 8.05 -18.13
CA ALA A 108 -14.99 7.74 -18.67
C ALA A 108 -13.79 8.52 -18.03
N ARG A 109 -13.93 9.05 -16.81
CA ARG A 109 -12.88 9.76 -16.10
C ARG A 109 -12.61 9.06 -14.75
N LYS A 110 -11.54 8.26 -14.71
CA LYS A 110 -10.82 7.86 -13.48
C LYS A 110 -11.55 6.90 -12.52
N ALA A 111 -11.80 5.65 -12.92
CA ALA A 111 -12.48 4.69 -12.03
C ALA A 111 -11.56 3.95 -11.03
N GLY A 112 -10.24 4.22 -11.05
CA GLY A 112 -9.22 3.52 -10.27
C GLY A 112 -8.35 4.54 -9.58
N ALA A 113 -8.19 4.43 -8.27
CA ALA A 113 -7.47 5.42 -7.50
C ALA A 113 -6.14 4.90 -7.02
N VAL A 114 -5.16 5.80 -6.99
CA VAL A 114 -3.87 5.58 -6.31
C VAL A 114 -3.91 6.36 -5.01
N ARG A 115 -3.77 5.67 -3.89
CA ARG A 115 -3.48 6.28 -2.60
C ARG A 115 -1.99 6.14 -2.31
N VAL A 116 -1.37 7.17 -1.74
CA VAL A 116 0.00 7.08 -1.25
C VAL A 116 -0.07 7.05 0.27
N GLU A 117 0.49 5.99 0.87
CA GLU A 117 0.61 5.89 2.32
C GLU A 117 1.95 6.47 2.76
N ILE A 118 1.88 7.55 3.52
CA ILE A 118 3.05 8.23 4.06
C ILE A 118 3.58 7.39 5.22
N ASN A 119 4.89 7.16 5.23
CA ASN A 119 5.56 6.50 6.34
C ASN A 119 5.33 7.33 7.61
N PRO A 120 4.66 6.81 8.66
CA PRO A 120 4.45 7.54 9.90
C PRO A 120 5.74 7.67 10.72
N GLU A 121 6.82 7.01 10.31
CA GLU A 121 8.11 7.03 11.00
C GLU A 121 8.83 8.37 10.77
N GLU A 122 8.37 9.42 11.46
CA GLU A 122 9.26 10.50 11.86
C GLU A 122 10.33 9.89 12.76
N ARG A 123 11.54 9.69 12.23
CA ARG A 123 12.69 9.44 13.09
C ARG A 123 12.90 10.70 13.91
N PRO A 124 12.59 10.72 15.23
CA PRO A 124 12.74 11.94 16.01
C PRO A 124 14.21 12.40 15.97
N PRO A 125 14.50 13.71 15.92
CA PRO A 125 15.87 14.20 16.02
C PRO A 125 16.44 13.76 17.36
N ARG A 126 17.25 12.69 17.33
CA ARG A 126 17.90 12.04 18.49
C ARG A 126 16.92 11.53 19.57
N CYS A 127 16.47 10.28 19.43
CA CYS A 127 16.04 9.52 20.61
C CYS A 127 17.28 9.15 21.45
N ARG A 128 17.57 10.00 22.44
CA ARG A 128 18.61 9.81 23.46
C ARG A 128 18.09 8.84 24.52
N SER A 129 17.97 7.54 24.22
CA SER A 129 17.85 6.52 25.27
C SER A 129 18.32 5.14 24.79
N ARG A 130 19.39 4.67 25.45
CA ARG A 130 20.05 3.36 25.46
C ARG A 130 19.49 2.27 24.53
N ARG A 131 20.38 1.70 23.71
CA ARG A 131 20.30 0.33 23.19
C ARG A 131 19.79 -0.61 24.30
N THR A 132 18.53 -1.02 24.24
CA THR A 132 18.13 -2.30 24.82
C THR A 132 18.24 -3.32 23.72
N ASP A 133 19.32 -4.07 23.83
CA ASP A 133 19.69 -5.25 23.07
C ASP A 133 18.46 -6.12 22.75
N ARG A 134 18.01 -6.10 21.48
CA ARG A 134 17.02 -7.05 20.95
C ARG A 134 17.76 -8.24 20.34
N THR A 135 18.62 -8.87 21.13
CA THR A 135 19.10 -10.22 20.81
C THR A 135 18.06 -11.19 21.37
N PRO A 136 17.48 -12.11 20.57
CA PRO A 136 16.61 -13.14 21.10
C PRO A 136 17.38 -13.90 22.17
N ARG A 137 16.90 -13.92 23.42
CA ARG A 137 17.51 -14.77 24.46
C ARG A 137 17.40 -16.21 24.00
N SER A 138 18.53 -16.89 23.90
CA SER A 138 18.59 -18.34 23.67
C SER A 138 17.66 -19.05 24.65
N PRO A 139 16.93 -20.11 24.24
CA PRO A 139 16.06 -20.84 25.14
C PRO A 139 16.87 -21.39 26.32
N PRO A 140 16.35 -21.36 27.57
CA PRO A 140 17.08 -21.91 28.70
C PRO A 140 17.31 -23.41 28.49
N GLU A 141 18.57 -23.79 28.64
CA GLU A 141 19.07 -25.16 28.57
C GLU A 141 18.25 -26.07 29.50
N ARG A 142 17.62 -27.12 28.95
CA ARG A 142 16.90 -28.11 29.75
C ARG A 142 17.88 -28.74 30.73
N ARG A 143 17.73 -28.43 32.02
CA ARG A 143 18.45 -29.12 33.10
C ARG A 143 18.16 -30.61 33.01
N ARG A 144 19.21 -31.39 32.77
CA ARG A 144 19.24 -32.84 32.92
C ARG A 144 19.00 -33.19 34.39
N GLY A 145 18.19 -34.22 34.60
CA GLY A 145 17.98 -34.88 35.89
C GLY A 145 16.80 -34.29 36.64
N TRP A 146 15.75 -35.08 36.82
CA TRP A 146 15.50 -35.80 38.08
C TRP A 146 14.86 -37.14 37.72
N ALA A 147 15.50 -38.22 38.16
CA ALA A 147 14.97 -39.57 38.13
C ALA A 147 13.96 -39.75 39.27
N ARG A 148 12.87 -40.47 39.00
CA ARG A 148 12.41 -41.66 39.74
C ARG A 148 11.61 -42.52 38.79
#